data_AF-A0A383BB88-F1
#
_entry.id   AF-A0A383BB88-F1
#
_cell.length_a   1.000
_cell.length_b   1.000
_cell.length_c   1.000
_cell.angle_alpha   90.00
_cell.angle_beta   90.00
_cell.angle_gamma   90.00
#
_symmetry.space_group_name_H-M   'P 1'
#
loop_
_entity.id
_entity.type
_entity.pdbx_description
1 polymer ?
#
loop_
_entity_poly.entity_id
_entity_poly.type
_entity_poly.pdbx_seq_one_letter_code
_entity_poly.pdbx_strand_id
1 'polypeptide(L)'
;GIARVDTVPEFLETLKLLSILGAIDHNGVASMSCSGGEAGMMADLIDGLDISFSGLENEHKERIQNTLNEFVEVDNPLDYHTFVWGDRHRTAACFKEMMSGDFAATMLLLDWPKTDQINQQDWDNTFYALCDAARETGKKAIVLASIADCMPKRIIDECQKRGIAPMIGLDTCLKSLHHSYRCGQAFNGDSSTPIEVSIPVSNKTQTKKTLTEFDGKQLLAKYGVSIPEGELVSSIEGALRAAEKL
;
A
#
# COMPACT_ATOMS: atom_id res chain seq x y z
N GLY A 1 6.96 5.04 -16.13
CA GLY A 1 5.96 4.37 -15.27
C GLY A 1 6.58 3.66 -14.10
N ILE A 2 7.33 4.37 -13.25
CA ILE A 2 7.77 3.86 -11.95
C ILE A 2 7.36 4.94 -10.94
N ALA A 3 6.49 4.59 -9.98
CA ALA A 3 6.16 5.48 -8.89
C ALA A 3 7.38 5.64 -7.98
N ARG A 4 7.74 6.89 -7.67
CA ARG A 4 8.78 7.22 -6.70
C ARG A 4 8.09 7.49 -5.37
N VAL A 5 8.58 6.84 -4.33
CA VAL A 5 8.07 6.95 -2.96
C VAL A 5 9.15 7.57 -2.07
N ASP A 6 8.73 8.23 -1.00
CA ASP A 6 9.65 8.99 -0.15
C ASP A 6 10.22 8.18 1.01
N THR A 7 9.56 7.09 1.39
CA THR A 7 9.93 6.29 2.57
C THR A 7 9.82 4.79 2.34
N VAL A 8 10.51 4.00 3.19
CA VAL A 8 10.43 2.53 3.15
C VAL A 8 9.03 1.99 3.52
N PRO A 9 8.33 2.50 4.56
CA PRO A 9 6.95 2.08 4.83
C PRO A 9 6.02 2.31 3.64
N GLU A 10 6.09 3.49 3.03
CA GLU A 10 5.32 3.84 1.82
C GLU A 10 5.64 2.92 0.65
N PHE A 11 6.91 2.59 0.44
CA PHE A 11 7.32 1.61 -0.57
C PHE A 11 6.66 0.24 -0.34
N LEU A 12 6.75 -0.28 0.88
CA LEU A 12 6.25 -1.62 1.22
C LEU A 12 4.72 -1.69 1.16
N GLU A 13 4.03 -0.68 1.69
CA GLU A 13 2.57 -0.57 1.64
C GLU A 13 2.07 -0.42 0.19
N THR A 14 2.76 0.37 -0.65
CA THR A 14 2.43 0.51 -2.07
C THR A 14 2.56 -0.83 -2.81
N LEU A 15 3.66 -1.56 -2.59
CA LEU A 15 3.86 -2.89 -3.20
C LEU A 15 2.81 -3.89 -2.74
N LYS A 16 2.49 -3.89 -1.44
CA LYS A 16 1.44 -4.75 -0.88
C LYS A 16 0.10 -4.45 -1.53
N LEU A 17 -0.31 -3.18 -1.60
CA LEU A 17 -1.56 -2.77 -2.25
C LEU A 17 -1.61 -3.23 -3.71
N LEU A 18 -0.56 -2.96 -4.49
CA LEU A 18 -0.46 -3.37 -5.89
C LEU A 18 -0.51 -4.90 -6.07
N SER A 19 0.10 -5.66 -5.15
CA SER A 19 0.08 -7.13 -5.22
C SER A 19 -1.29 -7.75 -4.96
N ILE A 20 -2.15 -7.06 -4.19
CA ILE A 20 -3.47 -7.57 -3.79
C ILE A 20 -4.57 -7.02 -4.70
N LEU A 21 -4.57 -5.70 -4.95
CA LEU A 21 -5.64 -5.00 -5.66
C LEU A 21 -5.28 -4.62 -7.10
N GLY A 22 -4.02 -4.76 -7.49
CA GLY A 22 -3.50 -4.19 -8.73
C GLY A 22 -3.45 -2.66 -8.71
N ALA A 23 -3.10 -2.08 -9.86
CA ALA A 23 -3.25 -0.64 -10.06
C ALA A 23 -4.73 -0.24 -9.99
N ILE A 24 -5.03 0.92 -9.41
CA ILE A 24 -6.36 1.52 -9.52
C ILE A 24 -6.52 2.22 -10.87
N ASP A 25 -7.72 2.12 -11.41
CA ASP A 25 -8.11 2.51 -12.77
C ASP A 25 -8.55 3.97 -12.89
N HIS A 26 -9.09 4.54 -11.81
CA HIS A 26 -9.39 5.96 -11.68
C HIS A 26 -9.01 6.48 -10.29
N ASN A 27 -9.17 7.78 -10.05
CA ASN A 27 -8.64 8.45 -8.87
C ASN A 27 -9.64 8.68 -7.72
N GLY A 28 -10.90 8.31 -7.94
CA GLY A 28 -11.97 8.46 -6.95
C GLY A 28 -11.94 7.32 -5.94
N VAL A 29 -11.73 7.62 -4.66
CA VAL A 29 -11.70 6.64 -3.57
C VAL A 29 -12.76 6.97 -2.53
N ALA A 30 -13.04 6.01 -1.66
CA ALA A 30 -13.94 6.18 -0.54
C ALA A 30 -13.31 5.70 0.77
N SER A 31 -13.63 6.33 1.89
CA SER A 31 -13.29 5.81 3.22
C SER A 31 -14.50 5.80 4.15
N MET A 32 -14.50 4.85 5.07
CA MET A 32 -15.49 4.68 6.13
C MET A 32 -14.76 4.56 7.47
N SER A 33 -15.25 5.24 8.50
CA SER A 33 -14.74 5.16 9.87
C SER A 33 -15.89 5.25 10.88
N CYS A 34 -15.67 4.78 12.11
CA CYS A 34 -16.70 4.87 13.17
C CYS A 34 -16.63 6.19 13.96
N SER A 35 -15.71 7.08 13.58
CA SER A 35 -15.43 8.35 14.24
C SER A 35 -15.24 9.45 13.20
N GLY A 36 -15.92 10.58 13.41
CA GLY A 36 -15.80 11.78 12.58
C GLY A 36 -14.42 12.42 12.64
N GLY A 37 -13.66 12.21 13.72
CA GLY A 37 -12.27 12.66 13.80
C GLY A 37 -11.35 11.92 12.83
N GLU A 38 -11.59 10.62 12.62
CA GLU A 38 -10.87 9.81 11.64
C GLU A 38 -11.29 10.19 10.21
N ALA A 39 -12.59 10.42 9.99
CA ALA A 39 -13.11 10.90 8.71
C ALA A 39 -12.49 12.26 8.33
N GLY A 40 -12.43 13.20 9.28
CA GLY A 40 -11.77 14.50 9.10
C GLY A 40 -10.28 14.37 8.81
N MET A 41 -9.57 13.49 9.53
CA MET A 41 -8.15 13.26 9.28
C MET A 41 -7.88 12.68 7.88
N MET A 42 -8.73 11.76 7.40
CA MET A 42 -8.63 11.27 6.03
C MET A 42 -8.84 12.39 5.02
N ALA A 43 -9.85 13.25 5.23
CA ALA A 43 -10.13 14.41 4.38
C ALA A 43 -8.96 15.42 4.34
N ASP A 44 -8.24 15.60 5.45
CA ASP A 44 -7.05 16.46 5.49
C ASP A 44 -5.83 15.80 4.82
N LEU A 45 -5.60 14.50 5.08
CA LEU A 45 -4.41 13.78 4.60
C LEU A 45 -4.41 13.49 3.10
N ILE A 46 -5.57 13.53 2.44
CA ILE A 46 -5.67 13.31 1.00
C ILE A 46 -5.26 14.56 0.19
N ASP A 47 -5.21 15.74 0.83
CA ASP A 47 -4.88 16.98 0.15
C ASP A 47 -3.49 16.92 -0.52
N GLY A 48 -3.41 17.45 -1.74
CA GLY A 48 -2.19 17.42 -2.56
C GLY A 48 -1.88 16.08 -3.24
N LEU A 49 -2.71 15.04 -3.08
CA LEU A 49 -2.56 13.77 -3.80
C LEU A 49 -3.39 13.75 -5.10
N ASP A 50 -2.92 13.01 -6.10
CA ASP A 50 -3.66 12.74 -7.36
C ASP A 50 -4.93 11.89 -7.20
N ILE A 51 -5.34 11.54 -5.97
CA ILE A 51 -6.58 10.83 -5.63
C ILE A 51 -7.52 11.75 -4.85
N SER A 52 -8.82 11.48 -4.89
CA SER A 52 -9.80 12.30 -4.20
C SER A 52 -10.94 11.48 -3.61
N PHE A 53 -11.50 11.96 -2.50
CA PHE A 53 -12.80 11.52 -2.05
C PHE A 53 -13.87 12.14 -2.95
N SER A 54 -14.38 11.32 -3.87
CA SER A 54 -15.41 11.77 -4.79
C SER A 54 -16.71 12.00 -4.02
N GLY A 55 -17.35 13.15 -4.27
CA GLY A 55 -18.65 13.48 -3.69
C GLY A 55 -19.71 12.44 -4.06
N LEU A 56 -20.66 12.25 -3.16
CA LEU A 56 -21.76 11.30 -3.37
C LEU A 56 -22.95 12.00 -4.03
N GLU A 57 -23.46 11.43 -5.12
CA GLU A 57 -24.71 11.86 -5.75
C GLU A 57 -25.90 11.70 -4.79
N ASN A 58 -26.93 12.54 -4.93
CA ASN A 58 -28.06 12.57 -4.01
C ASN A 58 -28.75 11.20 -3.84
N GLU A 59 -28.95 10.46 -4.95
CA GLU A 59 -29.55 9.12 -4.90
C GLU A 59 -28.66 8.12 -4.15
N HIS A 60 -27.34 8.25 -4.24
CA HIS A 60 -26.39 7.40 -3.52
C HIS A 60 -26.39 7.76 -2.02
N LYS A 61 -26.39 9.06 -1.69
CA LYS A 61 -26.53 9.53 -0.31
C LYS A 61 -27.81 8.99 0.34
N GLU A 62 -28.93 9.04 -0.36
CA GLU A 62 -30.22 8.54 0.15
C GLU A 62 -30.18 7.04 0.45
N ARG A 63 -29.60 6.22 -0.44
CA ARG A 63 -29.45 4.78 -0.20
C ARG A 63 -28.59 4.48 1.03
N ILE A 64 -27.47 5.18 1.20
CA ILE A 64 -26.61 5.03 2.39
C ILE A 64 -27.37 5.49 3.64
N GLN A 65 -28.03 6.65 3.59
CA GLN A 65 -28.80 7.20 4.70
C GLN A 65 -29.87 6.25 5.20
N ASN A 66 -30.54 5.52 4.29
CA ASN A 66 -31.55 4.51 4.62
C ASN A 66 -31.00 3.31 5.41
N THR A 67 -29.68 3.13 5.46
CA THR A 67 -29.03 2.09 6.27
C THR A 67 -28.55 2.60 7.63
N LEU A 68 -28.55 3.92 7.82
CA LEU A 68 -28.01 4.62 8.97
C LEU A 68 -29.12 5.30 9.79
N ASN A 69 -28.74 5.84 10.95
CA ASN A 69 -29.62 6.66 11.77
C ASN A 69 -29.71 8.09 11.16
N GLU A 70 -30.83 8.78 11.40
CA GLU A 70 -31.12 10.14 10.90
C GLU A 70 -30.11 11.21 11.34
N PHE A 71 -29.32 10.93 12.38
CA PHE A 71 -28.29 11.84 12.91
C PHE A 71 -26.94 11.72 12.20
N VAL A 72 -26.76 10.76 11.30
CA VAL A 72 -25.50 10.56 10.58
C VAL A 72 -25.49 11.42 9.33
N GLU A 73 -24.49 12.29 9.19
CA GLU A 73 -24.26 13.01 7.95
C GLU A 73 -23.58 12.09 6.92
N VAL A 74 -24.23 11.87 5.79
CA VAL A 74 -23.71 11.02 4.72
C VAL A 74 -22.82 11.84 3.79
N ASP A 75 -21.53 11.59 3.89
CA ASP A 75 -20.51 12.13 2.99
C ASP A 75 -19.40 11.12 2.67
N ASN A 76 -18.44 11.54 1.85
CA ASN A 76 -17.21 10.80 1.61
C ASN A 76 -16.01 11.68 1.96
N PRO A 77 -15.26 11.41 3.04
CA PRO A 77 -15.31 10.24 3.94
C PRO A 77 -16.61 10.05 4.74
N LEU A 78 -17.02 8.80 4.96
CA LEU A 78 -18.22 8.44 5.73
C LEU A 78 -17.88 8.13 7.19
N ASP A 79 -18.44 8.89 8.13
CA ASP A 79 -18.55 8.48 9.54
C ASP A 79 -19.84 7.66 9.72
N TYR A 80 -19.73 6.34 9.75
CA TYR A 80 -20.91 5.47 9.92
C TYR A 80 -21.34 5.32 11.38
N HIS A 81 -20.61 5.94 12.32
CA HIS A 81 -20.77 5.82 13.76
C HIS A 81 -20.70 4.37 14.28
N THR A 82 -20.87 4.19 15.59
CA THR A 82 -20.90 2.87 16.23
C THR A 82 -22.31 2.30 16.40
N PHE A 83 -23.35 2.95 15.85
CA PHE A 83 -24.74 2.54 16.08
C PHE A 83 -25.10 1.16 15.53
N VAL A 84 -24.41 0.71 14.48
CA VAL A 84 -24.60 -0.62 13.86
C VAL A 84 -23.55 -1.63 14.30
N TRP A 85 -22.61 -1.25 15.18
CA TRP A 85 -21.56 -2.16 15.66
C TRP A 85 -22.15 -3.37 16.38
N GLY A 86 -21.51 -4.52 16.18
CA GLY A 86 -21.99 -5.82 16.67
C GLY A 86 -23.04 -6.48 15.80
N ASP A 87 -23.74 -5.74 14.92
CA ASP A 87 -24.67 -6.29 13.92
C ASP A 87 -23.99 -6.35 12.55
N ARG A 88 -23.39 -7.51 12.25
CA ARG A 88 -22.70 -7.76 10.97
C ARG A 88 -23.62 -7.55 9.77
N HIS A 89 -24.89 -7.94 9.84
CA HIS A 89 -25.79 -7.86 8.69
C HIS A 89 -26.14 -6.40 8.36
N ARG A 90 -26.50 -5.61 9.38
CA ARG A 90 -26.78 -4.18 9.19
C ARG A 90 -25.54 -3.40 8.78
N THR A 91 -24.39 -3.70 9.38
CA THR A 91 -23.10 -3.10 9.01
C THR A 91 -22.74 -3.43 7.56
N ALA A 92 -22.93 -4.68 7.13
CA ALA A 92 -22.65 -5.08 5.75
C ALA A 92 -23.58 -4.39 4.75
N ALA A 93 -24.86 -4.21 5.09
CA ALA A 93 -25.80 -3.46 4.25
C ALA A 93 -25.36 -2.00 4.06
N CYS A 94 -24.95 -1.32 5.13
CA CYS A 94 -24.40 0.05 5.05
C CYS A 94 -23.13 0.11 4.19
N PHE A 95 -22.16 -0.77 4.46
CA PHE A 95 -20.92 -0.81 3.69
C PHE A 95 -21.16 -1.14 2.22
N LYS A 96 -22.12 -2.02 1.93
CA LYS A 96 -22.52 -2.33 0.55
C LYS A 96 -23.05 -1.09 -0.17
N GLU A 97 -23.96 -0.34 0.45
CA GLU A 97 -24.49 0.87 -0.18
C GLU A 97 -23.38 1.88 -0.43
N MET A 98 -22.47 2.10 0.52
CA MET A 98 -21.31 2.97 0.30
C MET A 98 -20.43 2.46 -0.86
N MET A 99 -20.05 1.17 -0.84
CA MET A 99 -19.22 0.55 -1.87
C MET A 99 -19.87 0.47 -3.26
N SER A 100 -21.20 0.60 -3.35
CA SER A 100 -21.91 0.57 -4.64
C SER A 100 -21.59 1.75 -5.55
N GLY A 101 -20.98 2.81 -5.02
CA GLY A 101 -20.49 3.95 -5.78
C GLY A 101 -19.37 3.61 -6.76
N ASP A 102 -19.06 4.57 -7.63
CA ASP A 102 -17.94 4.45 -8.56
C ASP A 102 -16.63 4.85 -7.88
N PHE A 103 -16.11 3.94 -7.06
CA PHE A 103 -14.83 4.09 -6.38
C PHE A 103 -13.83 3.04 -6.85
N ALA A 104 -12.60 3.49 -7.04
CA ALA A 104 -11.46 2.66 -7.39
C ALA A 104 -11.09 1.72 -6.24
N ALA A 105 -11.27 2.17 -5.00
CA ALA A 105 -11.15 1.38 -3.78
C ALA A 105 -11.93 2.04 -2.64
N THR A 106 -12.45 1.22 -1.73
CA THR A 106 -13.08 1.66 -0.48
C THR A 106 -12.27 1.21 0.73
N MET A 107 -11.94 2.15 1.63
CA MET A 107 -11.19 1.91 2.85
C MET A 107 -12.13 1.85 4.05
N LEU A 108 -11.89 0.91 4.97
CA LEU A 108 -12.48 0.91 6.30
C LEU A 108 -11.37 1.12 7.33
N LEU A 109 -11.41 2.23 8.05
CA LEU A 109 -10.55 2.43 9.21
C LEU A 109 -11.08 1.59 10.37
N LEU A 110 -10.23 0.73 10.93
CA LEU A 110 -10.59 -0.16 12.02
C LEU A 110 -9.36 -0.54 12.86
N ASP A 111 -9.33 -0.03 14.09
CA ASP A 111 -8.27 -0.29 15.05
C ASP A 111 -8.72 -1.29 16.13
N TRP A 112 -8.20 -2.50 16.09
CA TRP A 112 -8.49 -3.50 17.13
C TRP A 112 -7.81 -3.10 18.44
N PRO A 113 -8.52 -3.19 19.58
CA PRO A 113 -7.94 -2.90 20.87
C PRO A 113 -6.95 -3.99 21.26
N LYS A 114 -5.92 -3.63 22.04
CA LYS A 114 -4.89 -4.55 22.53
C LYS A 114 -5.40 -5.40 23.72
N THR A 115 -6.51 -6.10 23.51
CA THR A 115 -7.20 -6.98 24.46
C THR A 115 -7.16 -8.43 23.98
N ASP A 116 -7.65 -9.36 24.81
CA ASP A 116 -7.84 -10.75 24.39
C ASP A 116 -8.82 -10.86 23.23
N GLN A 117 -8.60 -11.81 22.32
CA GLN A 117 -9.39 -11.98 21.11
C GLN A 117 -10.90 -12.09 21.36
N ILE A 118 -11.33 -12.68 22.49
CA ILE A 118 -12.75 -12.79 22.85
C ILE A 118 -13.43 -11.42 22.99
N ASN A 119 -12.66 -10.39 23.36
CA ASN A 119 -13.14 -9.02 23.52
C ASN A 119 -13.01 -8.19 22.22
N GLN A 120 -12.57 -8.81 21.13
CA GLN A 120 -12.39 -8.16 19.82
C GLN A 120 -13.51 -8.53 18.81
N GLN A 121 -14.56 -9.22 19.27
CA GLN A 121 -15.57 -9.80 18.40
C GLN A 121 -16.31 -8.76 17.55
N ASP A 122 -16.56 -7.56 18.07
CA ASP A 122 -17.27 -6.52 17.31
C ASP A 122 -16.43 -5.93 16.17
N TRP A 123 -15.11 -5.80 16.37
CA TRP A 123 -14.18 -5.44 15.29
C TRP A 123 -14.09 -6.55 14.24
N ASP A 124 -14.06 -7.81 14.67
CA ASP A 124 -14.09 -8.95 13.75
C ASP A 124 -15.37 -8.95 12.93
N ASN A 125 -16.52 -8.72 13.56
CA ASN A 125 -17.81 -8.64 12.89
C ASN A 125 -17.84 -7.48 11.87
N THR A 126 -17.26 -6.34 12.22
CA THR A 126 -17.16 -5.17 11.34
C THR A 126 -16.24 -5.44 10.14
N PHE A 127 -15.08 -6.06 10.36
CA PHE A 127 -14.20 -6.50 9.28
C PHE A 127 -14.89 -7.52 8.37
N TYR A 128 -15.61 -8.49 8.93
CA TYR A 128 -16.34 -9.45 8.12
C TYR A 128 -17.54 -8.83 7.39
N ALA A 129 -18.14 -7.77 7.91
CA ALA A 129 -19.15 -6.98 7.20
C ALA A 129 -18.57 -6.30 5.96
N LEU A 130 -17.35 -5.74 6.05
CA LEU A 130 -16.61 -5.23 4.89
C LEU A 130 -16.37 -6.34 3.87
N CYS A 131 -15.96 -7.53 4.33
CA CYS A 131 -15.74 -8.68 3.45
C CYS A 131 -17.02 -9.10 2.72
N ASP A 132 -18.17 -9.08 3.40
CA ASP A 132 -19.47 -9.40 2.80
C ASP A 132 -19.87 -8.38 1.74
N ALA A 133 -19.75 -7.09 2.06
CA ALA A 133 -20.03 -6.00 1.12
C ALA A 133 -19.10 -6.03 -0.11
N ALA A 134 -17.80 -6.24 0.09
CA ALA A 134 -16.83 -6.37 -1.00
C ALA A 134 -17.14 -7.56 -1.92
N ARG A 135 -17.53 -8.69 -1.34
CA ARG A 135 -17.92 -9.89 -2.11
C ARG A 135 -19.20 -9.66 -2.91
N GLU A 136 -20.20 -9.01 -2.33
CA GLU A 136 -21.49 -8.75 -3.00
C GLU A 136 -21.38 -7.72 -4.12
N THR A 137 -20.57 -6.67 -3.90
CA THR A 137 -20.36 -5.60 -4.90
C THR A 137 -19.29 -5.92 -5.94
N GLY A 138 -18.36 -6.83 -5.62
CA GLY A 138 -17.17 -7.09 -6.43
C GLY A 138 -16.15 -5.94 -6.44
N LYS A 139 -16.29 -4.96 -5.54
CA LYS A 139 -15.45 -3.76 -5.47
C LYS A 139 -14.22 -3.99 -4.60
N LYS A 140 -13.14 -3.26 -4.89
CA LYS A 140 -11.86 -3.35 -4.18
C LYS A 140 -12.01 -2.74 -2.78
N ALA A 141 -11.59 -3.51 -1.76
CA ALA A 141 -11.70 -3.11 -0.37
C ALA A 141 -10.34 -3.13 0.34
N ILE A 142 -10.17 -2.17 1.24
CA ILE A 142 -9.02 -2.00 2.11
C ILE A 142 -9.52 -1.98 3.55
N VAL A 143 -8.87 -2.75 4.42
CA VAL A 143 -8.98 -2.52 5.87
C VAL A 143 -7.72 -1.80 6.33
N LEU A 144 -7.88 -0.69 7.04
CA LEU A 144 -6.83 0.25 7.37
C LEU A 144 -6.74 0.41 8.90
N ALA A 145 -5.58 0.11 9.46
CA ALA A 145 -5.28 0.42 10.86
C ALA A 145 -4.40 1.67 10.96
N SER A 146 -4.62 2.47 11.99
CA SER A 146 -3.87 3.71 12.21
C SER A 146 -2.39 3.46 12.49
N ILE A 147 -2.11 2.38 13.23
CA ILE A 147 -0.77 1.90 13.55
C ILE A 147 -0.69 0.38 13.46
N ALA A 148 0.53 -0.16 13.34
CA ALA A 148 0.75 -1.59 13.16
C ALA A 148 0.19 -2.45 14.31
N ASP A 149 0.25 -1.93 15.54
CA ASP A 149 -0.20 -2.62 16.74
C ASP A 149 -1.73 -2.84 16.78
N CYS A 150 -2.48 -2.08 15.98
CA CYS A 150 -3.93 -2.11 15.95
C CYS A 150 -4.50 -3.16 15.00
N MET A 151 -3.69 -3.85 14.18
CA MET A 151 -4.17 -4.92 13.29
C MET A 151 -3.57 -6.28 13.68
N PRO A 152 -4.37 -7.18 14.29
CA PRO A 152 -3.89 -8.51 14.67
C PRO A 152 -3.47 -9.32 13.44
N LYS A 153 -2.41 -10.12 13.56
CA LYS A 153 -1.94 -11.01 12.47
C LYS A 153 -3.06 -11.91 11.91
N ARG A 154 -3.97 -12.39 12.76
CA ARG A 154 -5.13 -13.20 12.33
C ARG A 154 -6.03 -12.48 11.32
N ILE A 155 -6.15 -11.15 11.40
CA ILE A 155 -6.93 -10.34 10.45
C ILE A 155 -6.18 -10.19 9.14
N ILE A 156 -4.87 -9.96 9.19
CA ILE A 156 -4.02 -9.92 7.98
C ILE A 156 -4.12 -11.24 7.20
N ASP A 157 -4.10 -12.37 7.90
CA ASP A 157 -4.24 -13.70 7.29
C ASP A 157 -5.63 -13.90 6.67
N GLU A 158 -6.70 -13.34 7.26
CA GLU A 158 -8.05 -13.36 6.65
C GLU A 158 -8.16 -12.45 5.42
N CYS A 159 -7.49 -11.29 5.43
CA CYS A 159 -7.46 -10.37 4.30
C CYS A 159 -6.92 -11.05 3.03
N GLN A 160 -5.81 -11.79 3.16
CA GLN A 160 -5.20 -12.54 2.06
C GLN A 160 -6.15 -13.58 1.45
N LYS A 161 -6.95 -14.27 2.27
CA LYS A 161 -7.92 -15.26 1.79
C LYS A 161 -9.09 -14.64 1.03
N ARG A 162 -9.38 -13.36 1.30
CA ARG A 162 -10.60 -12.68 0.85
C ARG A 162 -10.34 -11.59 -0.20
N GLY A 163 -9.08 -11.35 -0.56
CA GLY A 163 -8.71 -10.29 -1.50
C GLY A 163 -8.92 -8.89 -0.95
N ILE A 164 -8.94 -8.74 0.38
CA ILE A 164 -8.95 -7.43 1.04
C ILE A 164 -7.50 -7.00 1.24
N ALA A 165 -7.15 -5.74 0.97
CA ALA A 165 -5.81 -5.25 1.28
C ALA A 165 -5.75 -4.78 2.74
N PRO A 166 -4.93 -5.42 3.61
CA PRO A 166 -4.67 -4.90 4.95
C PRO A 166 -3.60 -3.82 4.87
N MET A 167 -3.91 -2.58 5.24
CA MET A 167 -3.02 -1.43 5.15
C MET A 167 -2.77 -0.83 6.54
N ILE A 168 -1.61 -0.20 6.73
CA ILE A 168 -1.21 0.41 8.00
C ILE A 168 -0.77 1.85 7.76
N GLY A 169 -1.28 2.77 8.58
CA GLY A 169 -0.97 4.20 8.51
C GLY A 169 -1.84 4.92 7.48
N LEU A 170 -2.59 5.94 7.93
CA LEU A 170 -3.59 6.64 7.12
C LEU A 170 -2.94 7.35 5.91
N ASP A 171 -1.91 8.15 6.18
CA ASP A 171 -1.15 8.88 5.17
C ASP A 171 -0.46 7.92 4.18
N THR A 172 0.10 6.83 4.71
CA THR A 172 0.84 5.83 3.95
C THR A 172 -0.10 5.05 3.02
N CYS A 173 -1.31 4.73 3.48
CA CYS A 173 -2.35 4.11 2.66
C CYS A 173 -2.82 5.03 1.52
N LEU A 174 -3.08 6.31 1.80
CA LEU A 174 -3.47 7.29 0.79
C LEU A 174 -2.36 7.51 -0.25
N LYS A 175 -1.10 7.65 0.19
CA LYS A 175 0.05 7.71 -0.73
C LYS A 175 0.18 6.43 -1.58
N SER A 176 -0.08 5.26 -0.99
CA SER A 176 -0.06 3.99 -1.73
C SER A 176 -1.12 3.96 -2.84
N LEU A 177 -2.32 4.47 -2.59
CA LEU A 177 -3.37 4.62 -3.60
C LEU A 177 -2.99 5.66 -4.67
N HIS A 178 -2.41 6.80 -4.26
CA HIS A 178 -1.85 7.81 -5.16
C HIS A 178 -0.83 7.21 -6.13
N HIS A 179 0.14 6.46 -5.61
CA HIS A 179 1.15 5.78 -6.43
C HIS A 179 0.56 4.70 -7.31
N SER A 180 -0.41 3.95 -6.79
CA SER A 180 -1.15 2.94 -7.55
C SER A 180 -1.85 3.54 -8.76
N TYR A 181 -2.51 4.69 -8.59
CA TYR A 181 -3.16 5.43 -9.68
C TYR A 181 -2.15 5.88 -10.74
N ARG A 182 -1.02 6.48 -10.33
CA ARG A 182 0.03 6.93 -11.25
C ARG A 182 0.69 5.77 -12.00
N CYS A 183 0.86 4.62 -11.35
CA CYS A 183 1.29 3.40 -12.01
C CYS A 183 0.27 2.95 -13.07
N GLY A 184 -1.03 2.95 -12.74
CA GLY A 184 -2.11 2.64 -13.68
C GLY A 184 -2.09 3.56 -14.91
N GLN A 185 -2.00 4.88 -14.70
CA GLN A 185 -1.88 5.84 -15.79
C GLN A 185 -0.65 5.57 -16.68
N ALA A 186 0.49 5.25 -16.07
CA ALA A 186 1.71 5.00 -16.82
C ALA A 186 1.69 3.67 -17.59
N PHE A 187 0.97 2.66 -17.11
CA PHE A 187 0.79 1.39 -17.82
C PHE A 187 -0.20 1.49 -18.98
N ASN A 188 -1.20 2.38 -18.86
CA ASN A 188 -2.17 2.66 -19.91
C ASN A 188 -1.66 3.67 -20.96
N GLY A 189 -0.53 4.32 -20.71
CA GLY A 189 0.09 5.24 -21.67
C GLY A 189 0.76 4.51 -22.84
N ASP A 190 1.16 5.28 -23.86
CA ASP A 190 1.83 4.74 -25.03
C ASP A 190 3.09 3.95 -24.64
N SER A 191 3.18 2.71 -25.13
CA SER A 191 4.32 1.84 -24.85
C SER A 191 5.60 2.48 -25.40
N SER A 192 6.57 2.71 -24.52
CA SER A 192 7.91 3.09 -24.95
C SER A 192 8.57 1.88 -25.62
N THR A 193 9.39 2.12 -26.64
CA THR A 193 10.22 1.06 -27.25
C THR A 193 10.95 0.29 -26.16
N PRO A 194 10.78 -1.05 -26.08
CA PRO A 194 11.49 -1.86 -25.10
C PRO A 194 12.98 -1.55 -25.14
N ILE A 195 13.60 -1.42 -23.97
CA ILE A 195 15.05 -1.39 -23.90
C ILE A 195 15.52 -2.76 -24.39
N GLU A 196 16.22 -2.81 -25.52
CA GLU A 196 16.92 -4.02 -25.97
C GLU A 196 18.05 -4.31 -24.98
N VAL A 197 17.71 -5.07 -23.93
CA VAL A 197 18.73 -5.61 -23.05
C VAL A 197 19.45 -6.68 -23.86
N SER A 198 20.64 -6.34 -24.36
CA SER A 198 21.58 -7.31 -24.89
C SER A 198 22.04 -8.19 -23.74
N ILE A 199 21.24 -9.17 -23.34
CA ILE A 199 21.65 -10.22 -22.43
C ILE A 199 22.62 -11.08 -23.25
N PRO A 200 23.93 -11.11 -22.93
CA PRO A 200 24.80 -12.08 -23.55
C PRO A 200 24.28 -13.44 -23.08
N VAL A 201 23.70 -14.22 -23.99
CA VAL A 201 23.37 -15.62 -23.75
C VAL A 201 24.69 -16.37 -23.65
N SER A 202 25.35 -16.25 -22.50
CA SER A 202 26.55 -17.02 -22.23
C SER A 202 26.11 -18.42 -21.84
N ASN A 203 26.03 -19.32 -22.83
CA ASN A 203 25.94 -20.77 -22.66
C ASN A 203 27.24 -21.37 -22.10
N LYS A 204 27.85 -20.70 -21.12
CA LYS A 204 29.01 -21.21 -20.42
C LYS A 204 28.69 -21.17 -18.94
N THR A 205 28.87 -22.32 -18.31
CA THR A 205 29.17 -22.51 -16.89
C THR A 205 30.32 -21.58 -16.47
N GLN A 206 30.06 -20.28 -16.39
CA GLN A 206 30.94 -19.35 -15.74
C GLN A 206 30.77 -19.64 -14.25
N THR A 207 31.80 -20.25 -13.68
CA THR A 207 32.04 -20.20 -12.25
C THR A 207 31.84 -18.74 -11.82
N LYS A 208 30.76 -18.46 -11.08
CA LYS A 208 30.53 -17.15 -10.47
C LYS A 208 31.64 -16.94 -9.44
N LYS A 209 32.79 -16.45 -9.89
CA LYS A 209 33.87 -16.03 -9.00
C LYS A 209 33.56 -14.60 -8.61
N THR A 210 33.16 -14.41 -7.35
CA THR A 210 33.08 -13.07 -6.76
C THR A 210 34.48 -12.49 -6.79
N LEU A 211 34.63 -11.33 -7.44
CA LEU A 211 35.89 -10.59 -7.45
C LEU A 211 36.09 -9.93 -6.09
N THR A 212 37.34 -9.88 -5.62
CA THR A 212 37.68 -9.01 -4.50
C THR A 212 37.56 -7.54 -4.93
N GLU A 213 37.50 -6.61 -3.97
CA GLU A 213 37.50 -5.18 -4.27
C GLU A 213 38.69 -4.79 -5.16
N PHE A 214 39.88 -5.34 -4.86
CA PHE A 214 41.09 -5.10 -5.64
C PHE A 214 40.94 -5.63 -7.07
N ASP A 215 40.54 -6.89 -7.25
CA ASP A 215 40.35 -7.49 -8.58
C ASP A 215 39.29 -6.73 -9.40
N GLY A 216 38.21 -6.29 -8.75
CA GLY A 216 37.14 -5.51 -9.36
C GLY A 216 37.62 -4.14 -9.84
N LYS A 217 38.36 -3.42 -8.99
CA LYS A 217 38.97 -2.13 -9.37
C LYS A 217 39.94 -2.30 -10.54
N GLN A 218 40.82 -3.30 -10.49
CA GLN A 218 41.75 -3.58 -11.60
C GLN A 218 41.02 -3.93 -12.91
N LEU A 219 39.87 -4.63 -12.84
CA LEU A 219 39.05 -4.90 -14.01
C LEU A 219 38.43 -3.62 -14.58
N LEU A 220 37.87 -2.75 -13.72
CA LEU A 220 37.28 -1.46 -14.13
C LEU A 220 38.31 -0.55 -14.80
N ALA A 221 39.55 -0.51 -14.30
CA ALA A 221 40.64 0.25 -14.89
C ALA A 221 40.94 -0.18 -16.34
N LYS A 222 40.83 -1.48 -16.67
CA LYS A 222 41.00 -1.97 -18.05
C LYS A 222 39.96 -1.45 -19.03
N TYR A 223 38.80 -1.00 -18.52
CA TYR A 223 37.74 -0.37 -19.30
C TYR A 223 37.74 1.16 -19.20
N GLY A 224 38.82 1.75 -18.69
CA GLY A 224 39.01 3.21 -18.65
C GLY A 224 38.35 3.93 -17.49
N VAL A 225 37.83 3.19 -16.50
CA VAL A 225 37.31 3.79 -15.26
C VAL A 225 38.49 4.12 -14.34
N SER A 226 38.60 5.38 -13.92
CA SER A 226 39.61 5.79 -12.95
C SER A 226 39.38 5.10 -11.60
N ILE A 227 40.44 4.55 -11.01
CA ILE A 227 40.41 3.87 -9.70
C ILE A 227 41.46 4.48 -8.77
N PRO A 228 41.26 4.45 -7.44
CA PRO A 228 42.32 4.79 -6.50
C PRO A 228 43.48 3.79 -6.60
N GLU A 229 44.70 4.28 -6.47
CA GLU A 229 45.88 3.41 -6.35
C GLU A 229 45.79 2.56 -5.07
N GLY A 230 46.29 1.34 -5.14
CA GLY A 230 46.21 0.40 -4.03
C GLY A 230 47.09 -0.81 -4.26
N GLU A 231 47.52 -1.45 -3.17
CA GLU A 231 48.39 -2.63 -3.20
C GLU A 231 47.87 -3.69 -2.21
N LEU A 232 47.90 -4.97 -2.60
CA LEU A 232 47.56 -6.08 -1.71
C LEU A 232 48.78 -6.45 -0.87
N VAL A 233 48.61 -6.43 0.45
CA VAL A 233 49.65 -6.74 1.42
C VAL A 233 49.17 -7.81 2.40
N SER A 234 50.07 -8.69 2.81
CA SER A 234 49.76 -9.79 3.76
C SER A 234 50.48 -9.64 5.10
N SER A 235 51.09 -8.48 5.36
CA SER A 235 51.81 -8.19 6.60
C SER A 235 51.72 -6.72 6.98
N ILE A 236 51.89 -6.43 8.27
CA ILE A 236 51.90 -5.05 8.80
C ILE A 236 53.04 -4.24 8.16
N GLU A 237 54.24 -4.82 8.06
CA GLU A 237 55.38 -4.17 7.41
C GLU A 237 55.14 -3.91 5.92
N GLY A 238 54.41 -4.80 5.23
CA GLY A 238 53.95 -4.58 3.86
C GLY A 238 52.99 -3.40 3.77
N ALA A 239 52.03 -3.31 4.69
CA ALA A 239 51.07 -2.21 4.73
C ALA A 239 51.73 -0.85 4.96
N LEU A 240 52.71 -0.77 5.87
CA LEU A 240 53.46 0.47 6.13
C LEU A 240 54.21 0.94 4.88
N ARG A 241 54.90 0.03 4.17
CA ARG A 241 55.60 0.37 2.93
C ARG A 241 54.67 0.78 1.79
N ALA A 242 53.52 0.11 1.66
CA ALA A 242 52.53 0.46 0.64
C ALA A 242 51.95 1.86 0.91
N ALA A 243 51.68 2.21 2.17
CA ALA A 243 51.16 3.51 2.55
C ALA A 243 52.12 4.69 2.31
N GLU A 244 53.44 4.44 2.30
CA GLU A 244 54.44 5.49 1.95
C GLU A 244 54.59 5.68 0.43
N LYS A 245 54.23 4.68 -0.36
CA LYS A 245 54.40 4.65 -1.82
C LYS A 245 53.18 5.18 -2.58
N LEU A 246 51.99 4.93 -2.05
CA LEU A 246 50.68 5.31 -2.59
C LEU A 246 50.27 6.70 -2.10
#